data_AF-A0A838FYS4-F1
#
_entry.id   AF-A0A838FYS4-F1
#
_cell.length_a   1.000
_cell.length_b   1.000
_cell.length_c   1.000
_cell.angle_alpha   90.00
_cell.angle_beta   90.00
_cell.angle_gamma   90.00
#
_symmetry.space_group_name_H-M   'P 1'
#
loop_
_entity.id
_entity.type
_entity.pdbx_description
1 polymer ?
#
loop_
_entity_poly.entity_id
_entity_poly.type
_entity_poly.pdbx_seq_one_letter_code
_entity_poly.pdbx_strand_id
1 'polypeptide(L)'
;MLLQIRNFYGFAVVVFCGGATAAISWHLSAPIQAAIAYLLTWVLLIAAPKPVLELIRRRRRGRTTHSDADQLGRLTTVPGSVWAGLFLAANFAGLALGVVLLLPALVELLQAVGVRLLD
;
A
#
# COMPACT_ATOMS: atom_id res chain seq x y z
N MET A 1 15.08 -2.98 9.47
CA MET A 1 14.43 -1.65 9.50
C MET A 1 14.27 -1.10 10.91
N LEU A 2 13.74 -1.85 11.90
CA LEU A 2 13.48 -1.34 13.26
C LEU A 2 14.70 -0.66 13.94
N LEU A 3 15.90 -1.26 13.86
CA LEU A 3 17.14 -0.68 14.42
C LEU A 3 17.59 0.62 13.72
N GLN A 4 17.09 0.88 12.51
CA GLN A 4 17.45 2.03 11.69
C GLN A 4 16.41 3.16 11.80
N ILE A 5 15.31 2.93 12.52
CA ILE A 5 14.30 3.94 12.76
C ILE A 5 14.83 4.96 13.77
N ARG A 6 15.13 6.17 13.29
CA ARG A 6 15.56 7.29 14.13
C ARG A 6 14.39 8.06 14.77
N ASN A 7 13.15 7.64 14.50
CA ASN A 7 11.91 8.29 14.97
C ASN A 7 11.11 7.35 15.89
N PHE A 8 11.02 7.68 17.18
CA PHE A 8 10.30 6.86 18.15
C PHE A 8 8.83 6.66 17.80
N TYR A 9 8.15 7.68 17.24
CA TYR A 9 6.77 7.53 16.78
C TYR A 9 6.65 6.50 15.65
N GLY A 10 7.56 6.55 14.67
CA GLY A 10 7.61 5.57 13.60
C GLY A 10 7.89 4.16 14.12
N PHE A 11 8.76 4.03 15.12
CA PHE A 11 9.02 2.76 15.78
C PHE A 11 7.76 2.21 16.46
N ALA A 12 7.08 3.04 17.25
CA ALA A 12 5.84 2.66 17.94
C ALA A 12 4.75 2.21 16.96
N VAL A 13 4.57 2.92 15.84
CA VAL A 13 3.61 2.54 14.78
C VAL A 13 3.97 1.20 14.16
N VAL A 14 5.24 0.97 13.82
CA VAL A 14 5.66 -0.31 13.21
C VAL A 14 5.47 -1.47 14.18
N VAL A 15 5.86 -1.30 15.45
CA VAL A 15 5.65 -2.32 16.49
C VAL A 15 4.15 -2.61 16.67
N PHE A 16 3.33 -1.56 16.75
CA PHE A 16 1.89 -1.70 16.90
C PHE A 16 1.25 -2.43 15.70
N CYS A 17 1.51 -1.97 14.47
CA CYS A 17 0.96 -2.61 13.27
C CYS A 17 1.45 -4.05 13.10
N GLY A 18 2.74 -4.31 13.37
CA GLY A 18 3.31 -5.65 13.31
C GLY A 18 2.70 -6.58 14.36
N GLY A 19 2.59 -6.10 15.60
CA GLY A 19 1.94 -6.82 16.70
C GLY A 19 0.47 -7.09 16.45
N ALA A 20 -0.28 -6.11 15.93
CA ALA A 20 -1.68 -6.28 15.55
C ALA A 20 -1.84 -7.32 14.43
N THR A 21 -0.96 -7.28 13.42
CA THR A 21 -0.96 -8.27 12.32
C THR A 21 -0.72 -9.67 12.87
N ALA A 22 0.29 -9.85 13.73
CA ALA A 22 0.55 -11.12 14.39
C ALA A 22 -0.66 -11.59 15.23
N ALA A 23 -1.21 -10.71 16.07
CA ALA A 23 -2.37 -11.04 16.89
C ALA A 23 -3.55 -11.52 16.03
N ILE A 24 -3.86 -10.80 14.94
CA ILE A 24 -4.90 -11.18 13.98
C ILE A 24 -4.59 -12.54 13.35
N SER A 25 -3.37 -12.76 12.87
CA SER A 25 -2.97 -14.02 12.22
C SER A 25 -3.05 -15.24 13.14
N TRP A 26 -2.77 -15.09 14.44
CA TRP A 26 -2.82 -16.20 15.39
C TRP A 26 -4.18 -16.43 16.04
N HIS A 27 -4.99 -15.38 16.23
CA HIS A 27 -6.17 -15.46 17.10
C HIS A 27 -7.50 -15.38 16.36
N LEU A 28 -7.56 -14.80 15.15
CA LEU A 28 -8.82 -14.66 14.42
C LEU A 28 -9.09 -15.87 13.52
N SER A 29 -10.36 -16.12 13.22
CA SER A 29 -10.76 -17.14 12.25
C SER A 29 -10.44 -16.71 10.82
N ALA A 30 -10.23 -17.67 9.92
CA ALA A 30 -9.85 -17.43 8.53
C ALA A 30 -10.76 -16.41 7.79
N PRO A 31 -12.10 -16.42 7.93
CA PRO A 31 -12.95 -15.43 7.27
C PRO A 31 -12.69 -13.99 7.73
N ILE A 32 -12.45 -13.79 9.03
CA ILE A 32 -12.19 -12.46 9.59
C ILE A 32 -10.78 -11.98 9.20
N GLN A 33 -9.79 -12.87 9.22
CA GLN A 33 -8.45 -12.57 8.72
C GLN A 33 -8.48 -12.12 7.26
N ALA A 34 -9.21 -12.87 6.41
CA ALA A 34 -9.37 -12.53 5.00
C ALA A 34 -10.06 -11.17 4.81
N ALA A 35 -11.15 -10.90 5.54
CA ALA A 35 -11.87 -9.63 5.45
C ALA A 35 -10.96 -8.43 5.78
N ILE A 36 -10.18 -8.53 6.87
CA ILE A 36 -9.24 -7.48 7.27
C ILE A 36 -8.13 -7.32 6.21
N ALA A 37 -7.57 -8.43 5.72
CA ALA A 37 -6.53 -8.41 4.70
C ALA A 37 -7.03 -7.74 3.42
N TYR A 38 -8.21 -8.12 2.90
CA TYR A 38 -8.81 -7.47 1.73
C TYR A 38 -9.03 -5.98 1.96
N LEU A 39 -9.58 -5.59 3.11
CA LEU A 39 -9.80 -4.18 3.43
C LEU A 39 -8.50 -3.39 3.39
N LEU A 40 -7.45 -3.88 4.07
CA LEU A 40 -6.14 -3.24 4.10
C LEU A 40 -5.52 -3.16 2.70
N THR A 41 -5.54 -4.26 1.94
CA THR A 41 -5.00 -4.30 0.58
C THR A 41 -5.71 -3.30 -0.33
N TRP A 42 -7.04 -3.22 -0.28
CA TRP A 42 -7.81 -2.26 -1.06
C TRP A 42 -7.52 -0.81 -0.69
N VAL A 43 -7.46 -0.51 0.61
CA VAL A 43 -7.08 0.82 1.10
C VAL A 43 -5.69 1.21 0.59
N LEU A 44 -4.71 0.30 0.67
CA LEU A 44 -3.35 0.54 0.19
C LEU A 44 -3.31 0.75 -1.33
N LEU A 45 -3.96 -0.11 -2.12
CA LEU A 45 -3.98 0.00 -3.58
C LEU A 45 -4.59 1.32 -4.05
N ILE A 46 -5.67 1.77 -3.42
CA ILE A 46 -6.34 3.03 -3.77
C ILE A 46 -5.53 4.24 -3.29
N ALA A 47 -4.89 4.16 -2.12
CA ALA A 47 -4.12 5.27 -1.56
C ALA A 47 -2.74 5.46 -2.23
N ALA A 48 -2.14 4.39 -2.77
CA ALA A 48 -0.76 4.38 -3.22
C ALA A 48 -0.42 5.33 -4.41
N PRO A 49 -1.32 5.61 -5.38
CA PRO A 49 -1.05 6.60 -6.42
C PRO A 49 -0.89 8.05 -5.89
N LYS A 50 -1.57 8.40 -4.80
CA LYS A 50 -1.65 9.79 -4.29
C LYS A 50 -0.27 10.39 -3.95
N PRO A 51 0.61 9.72 -3.17
CA PRO A 51 1.97 10.20 -2.92
C PRO A 51 2.79 10.46 -4.18
N VAL A 52 2.66 9.61 -5.21
CA VAL A 52 3.40 9.78 -6.47
C VAL A 52 2.88 10.98 -7.27
N LEU A 53 1.55 11.16 -7.32
CA LEU A 53 0.94 12.35 -7.92
C LEU A 53 1.36 13.63 -7.20
N GLU A 54 1.41 13.61 -5.87
CA GLU A 54 1.89 14.73 -5.08
C GLU A 54 3.37 15.03 -5.35
N LEU A 55 4.21 14.00 -5.46
CA LEU A 55 5.61 14.15 -5.86
C LEU A 55 5.74 14.84 -7.23
N ILE A 56 4.99 14.37 -8.24
CA ILE A 56 4.99 14.97 -9.57
C ILE A 56 4.54 16.44 -9.51
N ARG A 57 3.49 16.75 -8.74
CA ARG A 57 3.00 18.13 -8.55
C ARG A 57 4.05 19.03 -7.87
N ARG A 58 4.71 18.54 -6.82
CA ARG A 58 5.76 19.29 -6.10
C ARG A 58 6.99 19.49 -7.00
N ARG A 59 7.35 18.52 -7.84
CA ARG A 59 8.44 18.64 -8.82
C ARG A 59 8.15 19.70 -9.87
N ARG A 60 6.93 19.74 -10.43
CA ARG A 60 6.53 20.79 -11.41
C ARG A 60 6.67 22.21 -10.85
N ARG A 61 6.60 22.37 -9.52
CA ARG A 61 6.77 23.65 -8.83
C ARG A 61 8.24 23.94 -8.43
N GLY A 62 9.19 23.10 -8.82
CA GLY A 62 10.62 23.26 -8.48
C GLY A 62 10.98 22.97 -7.02
N ARG A 63 10.13 22.27 -6.27
CA ARG A 63 10.24 22.14 -4.80
C ARG A 63 10.82 20.82 -4.29
N THR A 64 11.35 19.94 -5.15
CA THR A 64 11.79 18.59 -4.73
C THR A 64 13.15 18.21 -5.33
N THR A 65 14.12 17.92 -4.47
CA THR A 65 15.44 17.38 -4.86
C THR A 65 15.81 16.08 -4.15
N HIS A 66 15.01 15.60 -3.19
CA HIS A 66 15.39 14.47 -2.31
C HIS A 66 14.44 13.27 -2.35
N SER A 67 13.57 13.15 -3.36
CA SER A 67 12.69 11.97 -3.50
C SER A 67 13.44 10.73 -4.00
N ASP A 68 12.89 9.53 -3.81
CA ASP A 68 13.49 8.28 -4.33
C ASP A 68 13.64 8.32 -5.86
N ALA A 69 12.68 8.93 -6.57
CA ALA A 69 12.78 9.17 -8.00
C ALA A 69 13.93 10.12 -8.38
N ASP A 70 14.25 11.10 -7.53
CA ASP A 70 15.45 11.94 -7.71
C ASP A 70 16.74 11.17 -7.43
N GLN A 71 16.75 10.29 -6.43
CA GLN A 71 17.90 9.45 -6.11
C GLN A 71 18.21 8.50 -7.25
N LEU A 72 17.19 7.81 -7.78
CA LEU A 72 17.35 6.98 -8.98
C LEU A 72 17.82 7.79 -10.17
N GLY A 73 17.29 9.00 -10.37
CA GLY A 73 17.73 9.83 -11.49
C GLY A 73 19.20 10.24 -11.40
N ARG A 74 19.72 10.47 -10.19
CA ARG A 74 21.15 10.71 -9.95
C ARG A 74 22.02 9.47 -10.20
N LEU A 75 21.50 8.28 -9.88
CA LEU A 75 22.25 7.02 -10.00
C LEU A 75 22.22 6.44 -11.42
N THR A 76 21.19 6.71 -12.21
CA THR A 76 20.92 5.98 -13.46
C THR A 76 21.02 6.83 -14.73
N THR A 77 21.41 8.11 -14.64
CA THR A 77 21.40 9.10 -15.75
C THR A 77 20.03 9.38 -16.39
N VAL A 78 19.01 8.58 -16.08
CA VAL A 78 17.62 8.75 -16.52
C VAL A 78 16.95 9.85 -15.68
N PRO A 79 16.20 10.80 -16.28
CA PRO A 79 15.56 11.86 -15.51
C PRO A 79 14.59 11.34 -14.44
N GLY A 80 14.60 11.96 -13.24
CA GLY A 80 13.71 11.57 -12.15
C GLY A 80 12.20 11.68 -12.45
N SER A 81 11.81 12.43 -13.48
CA SER A 81 10.43 12.46 -14.00
C SER A 81 10.01 11.13 -14.63
N VAL A 82 10.91 10.44 -15.32
CA VAL A 82 10.67 9.13 -15.92
C VAL A 82 10.45 8.09 -14.81
N TRP A 83 11.30 8.10 -13.78
CA TRP A 83 11.13 7.26 -12.60
C TRP A 83 9.82 7.52 -11.85
N ALA A 84 9.44 8.79 -11.65
CA ALA A 84 8.15 9.13 -11.05
C ALA A 84 6.96 8.66 -11.92
N GLY A 85 7.08 8.74 -13.25
CA GLY A 85 6.10 8.19 -14.18
C GLY A 85 6.00 6.66 -14.10
N LEU A 86 7.14 5.97 -14.03
CA LEU A 86 7.20 4.52 -13.85
C LEU A 86 6.57 4.08 -12.53
N PHE A 87 6.86 4.78 -11.43
CA PHE A 87 6.22 4.51 -10.14
C PHE A 87 4.71 4.69 -10.22
N LEU A 88 4.23 5.74 -10.89
CA LEU A 88 2.80 5.97 -11.07
C LEU A 88 2.17 4.85 -11.90
N ALA A 89 2.82 4.43 -12.99
CA ALA A 89 2.37 3.32 -13.82
C ALA A 89 2.32 2.01 -13.02
N ALA A 90 3.33 1.71 -12.22
CA ALA A 90 3.35 0.53 -11.36
C ALA A 90 2.21 0.55 -10.32
N ASN A 91 1.90 1.71 -9.75
CA ASN A 91 0.78 1.88 -8.83
C ASN A 91 -0.57 1.58 -9.50
N PHE A 92 -0.81 2.14 -10.69
CA PHE A 92 -2.03 1.86 -11.44
C PHE A 92 -2.11 0.41 -11.94
N ALA A 93 -0.99 -0.18 -12.33
CA ALA A 93 -0.92 -1.60 -12.68
C ALA A 93 -1.27 -2.48 -11.47
N GLY A 94 -0.72 -2.18 -10.29
CA GLY A 94 -1.06 -2.87 -9.04
C GLY A 94 -2.54 -2.73 -8.69
N LEU A 95 -3.12 -1.54 -8.84
CA LEU A 95 -4.55 -1.31 -8.63
C LEU A 95 -5.41 -2.11 -9.62
N ALA A 96 -5.06 -2.10 -10.91
CA ALA A 96 -5.76 -2.88 -11.93
C ALA A 96 -5.68 -4.38 -11.67
N LEU A 97 -4.51 -4.90 -11.30
CA LEU A 97 -4.34 -6.29 -10.88
C LEU A 97 -5.16 -6.60 -9.63
N GLY A 98 -5.22 -5.70 -8.66
CA GLY A 98 -6.08 -5.84 -7.49
C GLY A 98 -7.56 -5.98 -7.86
N VAL A 99 -8.04 -5.17 -8.81
CA VAL A 99 -9.40 -5.31 -9.37
C VAL A 99 -9.62 -6.66 -10.01
N VAL A 100 -8.70 -7.12 -10.85
CA VAL A 100 -8.86 -8.40 -11.55
C VAL A 100 -8.78 -9.59 -10.60
N LEU A 101 -7.87 -9.56 -9.63
CA LEU A 101 -7.54 -10.72 -8.80
C LEU A 101 -8.33 -10.78 -7.49
N LEU A 102 -8.63 -9.63 -6.87
CA LEU A 102 -9.20 -9.58 -5.52
C LEU A 102 -10.71 -9.35 -5.52
N LEU A 103 -11.26 -8.71 -6.55
CA LEU A 103 -12.68 -8.39 -6.59
C LEU A 103 -13.58 -9.64 -6.61
N PRO A 104 -13.30 -10.70 -7.39
CA PRO A 104 -14.11 -11.92 -7.38
C PRO A 104 -14.10 -12.59 -5.99
N ALA A 105 -12.91 -12.73 -5.41
CA ALA A 105 -12.76 -13.36 -4.10
C ALA A 105 -13.37 -12.53 -2.96
N LEU A 106 -13.39 -11.20 -3.07
CA LEU A 106 -14.11 -10.33 -2.15
C LEU A 106 -15.62 -10.57 -2.22
N VAL A 107 -16.18 -10.71 -3.42
CA VAL A 107 -17.61 -11.00 -3.61
C VAL A 107 -17.99 -12.33 -2.98
N GLU A 108 -17.18 -13.38 -3.22
CA GLU A 108 -17.38 -14.70 -2.61
C GLU A 108 -17.33 -14.64 -1.07
N LEU A 109 -16.38 -13.89 -0.51
CA LEU A 109 -16.26 -13.70 0.92
C LEU A 109 -17.49 -12.99 1.50
N LEU A 110 -17.98 -11.94 0.84
CA LEU A 110 -19.16 -11.20 1.28
C LEU A 110 -20.43 -12.07 1.23
N GLN A 111 -20.56 -12.92 0.22
CA GLN A 111 -21.64 -13.89 0.14
C GLN A 111 -21.55 -14.92 1.27
N ALA A 112 -20.35 -15.48 1.51
CA ALA A 112 -20.12 -16.48 2.54
C ALA A 112 -20.36 -15.93 3.96
N VAL A 113 -20.02 -14.66 4.20
CA VAL A 113 -20.30 -13.98 5.47
C VAL A 113 -21.78 -13.62 5.58
N GLY A 114 -22.40 -13.13 4.50
CA GLY A 114 -23.82 -12.77 4.47
C GLY A 114 -24.74 -13.95 4.74
N VAL A 115 -24.44 -15.13 4.20
CA VAL A 115 -25.19 -16.36 4.47
C VAL A 115 -25.09 -16.75 5.95
N ARG A 116 -23.88 -16.71 6.54
CA ARG A 116 -23.65 -17.05 7.97
C ARG A 116 -24.33 -16.12 8.98
N LEU A 117 -24.81 -14.94 8.56
CA LEU A 117 -25.51 -14.00 9.44
C LEU A 117 -27.03 -14.21 9.43
N LEU A 118 -27.55 -14.98 8.48
CA LEU A 118 -28.98 -15.26 8.31
C LEU A 118 -29.39 -16.64 8.85
N ASP A 119 -28.40 -17.47 9.21
CA ASP A 119 -28.54 -18.77 9.87
C ASP A 119 -28.35 -18.64 11.39
#